data_AF-A0A355E0W9-F1
#
_entry.id   AF-A0A355E0W9-F1
#
_cell.length_a   1.000
_cell.length_b   1.000
_cell.length_c   1.000
_cell.angle_alpha   90.00
_cell.angle_beta   90.00
_cell.angle_gamma   90.00
#
_symmetry.space_group_name_H-M   'P 1'
#
loop_
_entity.id
_entity.type
_entity.pdbx_description
1 polymer ?
#
loop_
_entity_poly.entity_id
_entity_poly.type
_entity_poly.pdbx_seq_one_letter_code
_entity_poly.pdbx_strand_id
1 'polypeptide(L)'
;MRLTLAAALFALLPAGGTAADAVPAETPAESAAVGRFEWAGTPESLLIGSSFTLRGLIEFPEEHELQGLDREGLDTGAFELLGTEIGEREFQDGLERRPVTVVVAAFALGNQTLPPLRWALRAPQAAAPAVTSPAVTVTVTPPAPGLRDTGDIRDIKGPYSPRLWPWVLALLAAL
;
A
#
# COMPACT_ATOMS: atom_id res chain seq x y z
N MET A 1 54.87 -72.82 20.23
CA MET A 1 55.19 -73.00 18.80
C MET A 1 54.90 -71.68 18.08
N ARG A 2 55.88 -71.20 17.31
CA ARG A 2 55.88 -70.19 16.21
C ARG A 2 54.49 -69.73 15.70
N LEU A 3 54.25 -68.53 15.15
CA LEU A 3 54.91 -67.22 14.96
C LEU A 3 53.92 -66.46 14.02
N THR A 4 53.94 -65.12 14.01
CA THR A 4 53.49 -64.22 12.89
C THR A 4 51.99 -64.16 12.55
N LEU A 5 51.35 -63.08 12.08
CA LEU A 5 51.53 -61.60 12.00
C LEU A 5 50.36 -61.10 11.10
N ALA A 6 50.02 -59.81 11.19
CA ALA A 6 49.19 -58.97 10.30
C ALA A 6 47.83 -58.59 10.92
N ALA A 7 47.64 -57.38 11.48
CA ALA A 7 47.70 -56.04 10.88
C ALA A 7 46.58 -55.79 9.85
N ALA A 8 45.52 -55.12 10.29
CA ALA A 8 44.75 -54.19 9.48
C ALA A 8 44.09 -53.16 10.41
N LEU A 9 44.77 -52.02 10.50
CA LEU A 9 44.35 -50.80 11.17
C LEU A 9 43.43 -50.04 10.20
N PHE A 10 42.16 -49.84 10.55
CA PHE A 10 41.31 -48.85 9.89
C PHE A 10 40.92 -47.80 10.92
N ALA A 11 41.64 -46.68 10.90
CA ALA A 11 41.33 -45.51 11.68
C ALA A 11 40.09 -44.82 11.09
N LEU A 12 39.02 -44.75 11.87
CA LEU A 12 37.85 -43.92 11.59
C LEU A 12 38.27 -42.46 11.78
N LEU A 13 38.30 -41.68 10.71
CA LEU A 13 38.48 -40.23 10.78
C LEU A 13 37.24 -39.55 11.39
N PRO A 14 37.41 -38.51 12.23
CA PRO A 14 36.30 -37.72 12.73
C PRO A 14 35.77 -36.81 11.61
N ALA A 15 34.45 -36.82 11.40
CA ALA A 15 33.77 -35.81 10.63
C ALA A 15 33.88 -34.47 11.38
N GLY A 16 34.73 -33.57 10.88
CA GLY A 16 34.78 -32.19 11.33
C GLY A 16 33.46 -31.51 10.99
N GLY A 17 32.60 -31.35 12.01
CA GLY A 17 31.47 -30.44 11.95
C GLY A 17 31.98 -29.02 11.89
N THR A 18 31.96 -28.42 10.70
CA THR A 18 32.10 -26.97 10.54
C THR A 18 31.00 -26.30 11.34
N ALA A 19 31.39 -25.57 12.38
CA ALA A 19 30.54 -24.60 13.05
C ALA A 19 29.99 -23.65 11.97
N ALA A 20 28.70 -23.80 11.67
CA ALA A 20 27.96 -22.76 10.99
C ALA A 20 27.89 -21.60 11.98
N ASP A 21 28.75 -20.61 11.75
CA ASP A 21 28.63 -19.27 12.33
C ASP A 21 27.25 -18.75 11.91
N ALA A 22 26.28 -18.90 12.80
CA ALA A 22 24.98 -18.30 12.65
C ALA A 22 25.19 -16.80 12.83
N VAL A 23 25.39 -16.10 11.70
CA VAL A 23 25.27 -14.65 11.63
C VAL A 23 23.96 -14.29 12.32
N PRO A 24 23.97 -13.54 13.43
CA PRO A 24 22.74 -13.11 14.06
C PRO A 24 22.00 -12.29 13.02
N ALA A 25 20.80 -12.74 12.66
CA ALA A 25 19.87 -11.94 11.89
C ALA A 25 19.69 -10.62 12.63
N GLU A 26 20.21 -9.53 12.07
CA GLU A 26 19.93 -8.19 12.55
C GLU A 26 18.41 -8.02 12.44
N THR A 27 17.73 -8.14 13.58
CA THR A 27 16.34 -7.72 13.71
C THR A 27 16.28 -6.28 13.19
N PRO A 28 15.51 -5.97 12.13
CA PRO A 28 15.35 -4.61 11.68
C PRO A 28 14.94 -3.78 12.88
N ALA A 29 15.76 -2.80 13.24
CA ALA A 29 15.48 -1.91 14.36
C ALA A 29 14.11 -1.31 14.13
N GLU A 30 13.13 -1.73 14.94
CA GLU A 30 11.81 -1.13 15.00
C GLU A 30 12.03 0.33 15.38
N SER A 31 12.01 1.19 14.36
CA SER A 31 12.26 2.62 14.50
C SER A 31 11.22 3.16 15.47
N ALA A 32 11.66 3.54 16.67
CA ALA A 32 10.79 4.11 17.69
C ALA A 32 10.04 5.29 17.07
N ALA A 33 8.70 5.22 17.03
CA ALA A 33 7.88 6.26 16.47
C ALA A 33 8.10 7.58 17.25
N VAL A 34 8.58 8.62 16.57
CA VAL A 34 8.93 9.92 17.18
C VAL A 34 7.75 10.90 17.19
N GLY A 35 6.54 10.43 16.90
CA GLY A 35 5.36 11.28 16.82
C GLY A 35 4.05 10.52 16.84
N ARG A 36 2.95 11.28 16.84
CA ARG A 36 1.58 10.79 16.83
C ARG A 36 0.90 11.14 15.51
N PHE A 37 0.06 10.24 15.02
CA PHE A 37 -0.79 10.48 13.86
C PHE A 37 -2.24 10.19 14.22
N GLU A 38 -3.15 11.07 13.83
CA GLU A 38 -4.59 10.84 13.96
C GLU A 38 -5.34 11.20 12.68
N TRP A 39 -6.33 10.38 12.29
CA TRP A 39 -7.25 10.71 11.19
C TRP A 39 -8.45 11.51 11.73
N ALA A 40 -8.76 12.62 11.09
CA ALA A 40 -9.97 13.41 11.30
C ALA A 40 -11.15 12.74 10.56
N GLY A 41 -11.61 11.62 11.09
CA GLY A 41 -12.67 10.81 10.52
C GLY A 41 -12.23 9.94 9.34
N THR A 42 -12.98 8.87 9.12
CA THR A 42 -12.75 7.90 8.04
C THR A 42 -14.09 7.48 7.45
N PRO A 43 -14.24 7.36 6.12
CA PRO A 43 -15.48 6.88 5.54
C PRO A 43 -15.72 5.42 5.92
N GLU A 44 -16.97 5.07 6.26
CA GLU A 44 -17.33 3.67 6.56
C GLU A 44 -17.62 2.87 5.27
N SER A 45 -18.12 3.55 4.23
CA SER A 45 -18.54 2.95 2.96
C SER A 45 -18.24 3.85 1.76
N LEU A 46 -17.88 3.22 0.64
CA LEU A 46 -17.51 3.87 -0.63
C LEU A 46 -18.08 3.08 -1.81
N LEU A 47 -18.24 3.74 -2.96
CA LEU A 47 -18.49 3.07 -4.24
C LEU A 47 -17.15 2.65 -4.85
N ILE A 48 -17.10 1.48 -5.50
CA ILE A 48 -15.92 1.06 -6.24
C ILE A 48 -15.49 2.10 -7.28
N GLY A 49 -14.19 2.38 -7.36
CA GLY A 49 -13.61 3.38 -8.27
C GLY A 49 -13.87 4.83 -7.87
N SER A 50 -14.62 5.10 -6.80
CA SER A 50 -14.74 6.46 -6.26
C SER A 50 -13.49 6.84 -5.48
N SER A 51 -13.12 8.13 -5.57
CA SER A 51 -12.09 8.70 -4.73
C SER A 51 -12.68 9.29 -3.45
N PHE A 52 -11.88 9.30 -2.40
CA PHE A 52 -12.21 9.93 -1.12
C PHE A 52 -10.98 10.61 -0.53
N THR A 53 -11.23 11.50 0.42
CA THR A 53 -10.19 12.31 1.06
C THR A 53 -10.08 11.94 2.53
N LEU A 54 -8.91 11.52 2.94
CA LEU A 54 -8.52 11.37 4.35
C LEU A 54 -7.81 12.63 4.81
N ARG A 55 -8.23 13.17 5.94
CA ARG A 55 -7.59 14.31 6.59
C ARG A 55 -6.97 13.82 7.89
N GLY A 56 -5.70 14.09 8.11
CA GLY A 56 -4.97 13.67 9.30
C GLY A 56 -4.24 14.83 9.95
N LEU A 57 -3.83 14.60 11.19
CA LEU A 57 -2.94 15.48 11.95
C LEU A 57 -1.72 14.67 12.40
N ILE A 58 -0.54 15.15 12.06
CA ILE A 58 0.74 14.61 12.53
C ILE A 58 1.29 15.55 13.60
N GLU A 59 1.64 15.01 14.75
CA GLU A 59 2.30 15.73 15.84
C GLU A 59 3.69 15.14 16.06
N PHE A 60 4.73 15.96 16.05
CA PHE A 60 6.11 15.55 16.27
C PHE A 60 6.93 16.67 16.92
N PRO A 61 8.07 16.37 17.57
CA PRO A 61 8.91 17.38 18.20
C PRO A 61 9.41 18.43 17.19
N GLU A 62 9.42 19.71 17.58
CA GLU A 62 9.75 20.85 16.71
C GLU A 62 11.16 20.81 16.08
N GLU A 63 12.09 20.04 16.67
CA GLU A 63 13.42 19.82 16.12
C GLU A 63 13.45 18.91 14.88
N HIS A 64 12.31 18.27 14.54
CA HIS A 64 12.17 17.42 13.36
C HIS A 64 11.48 18.16 12.21
N GLU A 65 11.75 17.74 10.97
CA GLU A 65 11.05 18.25 9.79
C GLU A 65 10.35 17.14 9.02
N LEU A 66 9.03 17.31 8.80
CA LEU A 66 8.24 16.43 7.97
C LEU A 66 8.66 16.54 6.49
N GLN A 67 9.20 15.46 5.94
CA GLN A 67 9.62 15.38 4.53
C GLN A 67 8.46 14.99 3.60
N GLY A 68 7.45 14.32 4.14
CA GLY A 68 6.25 13.88 3.41
C GLY A 68 6.01 12.38 3.55
N LEU A 69 5.10 11.87 2.72
CA LEU A 69 4.79 10.44 2.68
C LEU A 69 5.97 9.66 2.10
N ASP A 70 6.44 8.66 2.84
CA ASP A 70 7.41 7.69 2.36
C ASP A 70 6.74 6.74 1.37
N ARG A 71 7.15 6.80 0.11
CA ARG A 71 6.60 5.97 -0.97
C ARG A 71 7.50 4.78 -1.30
N GLU A 72 8.66 4.66 -0.68
CA GLU A 72 9.57 3.55 -0.93
C GLU A 72 8.96 2.26 -0.38
N GLY A 73 8.71 1.29 -1.27
CA GLY A 73 8.09 0.01 -0.88
C GLY A 73 6.64 0.12 -0.40
N LEU A 74 5.95 1.24 -0.66
CA LEU A 74 4.55 1.41 -0.25
C LEU A 74 3.64 0.48 -1.06
N ASP A 75 3.09 -0.52 -0.38
CA ASP A 75 2.02 -1.39 -0.89
C ASP A 75 0.68 -0.93 -0.30
N THR A 76 -0.19 -0.38 -1.15
CA THR A 76 -1.54 0.07 -0.77
C THR A 76 -2.61 -1.00 -1.01
N GLY A 77 -2.25 -2.17 -1.54
CA GLY A 77 -3.17 -3.27 -1.81
C GLY A 77 -4.30 -2.88 -2.77
N ALA A 78 -5.54 -2.90 -2.27
CA ALA A 78 -6.76 -2.58 -3.04
C ALA A 78 -6.99 -1.09 -3.30
N PHE A 79 -6.08 -0.24 -2.83
CA PHE A 79 -6.19 1.21 -2.90
C PHE A 79 -5.14 1.80 -3.83
N GLU A 80 -5.47 2.94 -4.44
CA GLU A 80 -4.53 3.77 -5.18
C GLU A 80 -4.41 5.13 -4.51
N LEU A 81 -3.18 5.57 -4.27
CA LEU A 81 -2.89 6.90 -3.77
C LEU A 81 -2.87 7.90 -4.93
N LEU A 82 -3.85 8.80 -4.96
CA LEU A 82 -4.00 9.79 -6.02
C LEU A 82 -3.27 11.10 -5.71
N GLY A 83 -3.12 11.44 -4.43
CA GLY A 83 -2.49 12.70 -4.03
C GLY A 83 -2.24 12.83 -2.55
N THR A 84 -1.29 13.70 -2.21
CA THR A 84 -0.93 14.05 -0.84
C THR A 84 -0.65 15.55 -0.75
N GLU A 85 -1.20 16.21 0.25
CA GLU A 85 -0.96 17.62 0.55
C GLU A 85 -0.57 17.75 2.03
N ILE A 86 0.37 18.64 2.32
CA ILE A 86 0.79 18.95 3.68
C ILE A 86 0.44 20.42 3.91
N GLY A 87 -0.37 20.68 4.93
CA GLY A 87 -0.77 22.03 5.27
C GLY A 87 0.30 22.80 6.04
N GLU A 88 -0.13 23.96 6.52
CA GLU A 88 0.71 24.92 7.26
C GLU A 88 1.24 24.34 8.57
N ARG A 89 2.34 24.91 9.05
CA ARG A 89 2.98 24.52 10.30
C ARG A 89 2.29 25.23 11.45
N GLU A 90 1.85 24.49 12.45
CA GLU A 90 1.36 25.02 13.72
C GLU A 90 2.26 24.53 14.85
N PHE A 91 2.64 25.43 15.75
CA PHE A 91 3.50 25.10 16.89
C PHE A 91 2.72 25.25 18.19
N GLN A 92 2.70 24.19 18.99
CA GLN A 92 2.06 24.19 20.30
C GLN A 92 2.81 23.29 21.28
N ASP A 93 3.12 23.81 22.47
CA ASP A 93 3.70 23.04 23.58
C ASP A 93 5.01 22.27 23.23
N GLY A 94 5.85 22.83 22.34
CA GLY A 94 7.10 22.21 21.87
C GLY A 94 6.91 21.13 20.80
N LEU A 95 5.70 20.99 20.27
CA LEU A 95 5.37 20.09 19.16
C LEU A 95 5.02 20.90 17.91
N GLU A 96 5.54 20.45 16.76
CA GLU A 96 5.03 20.84 15.46
C GLU A 96 3.82 19.96 15.13
N ARG A 97 2.72 20.61 14.75
CA ARG A 97 1.49 20.02 14.25
C ARG A 97 1.36 20.29 12.77
N ARG A 98 1.16 19.21 12.00
CA ARG A 98 1.00 19.28 10.54
C ARG A 98 -0.28 18.59 10.11
N PRO A 99 -1.29 19.35 9.61
CA PRO A 99 -2.40 18.74 8.93
C PRO A 99 -1.92 18.15 7.60
N VAL A 100 -2.43 16.98 7.28
CA VAL A 100 -2.16 16.28 6.03
C VAL A 100 -3.45 15.86 5.36
N THR A 101 -3.47 15.92 4.04
CA THR A 101 -4.57 15.47 3.22
C THR A 101 -4.07 14.36 2.30
N VAL A 102 -4.80 13.25 2.24
CA VAL A 102 -4.48 12.09 1.39
C VAL A 102 -5.70 11.78 0.54
N VAL A 103 -5.54 11.76 -0.77
CA VAL A 103 -6.60 11.41 -1.72
C VAL A 103 -6.37 9.99 -2.20
N VAL A 104 -7.37 9.13 -2.05
CA VAL A 104 -7.27 7.69 -2.29
C VAL A 104 -8.48 7.22 -3.11
N ALA A 105 -8.32 6.20 -3.95
CA ALA A 105 -9.41 5.46 -4.57
C ALA A 105 -9.32 3.98 -4.24
N ALA A 106 -10.47 3.28 -4.20
CA ALA A 106 -10.53 1.86 -3.89
C ALA A 106 -11.06 1.05 -5.09
N PHE A 107 -10.40 -0.06 -5.43
CA PHE A 107 -10.65 -0.84 -6.64
C PHE A 107 -11.05 -2.30 -6.40
N ALA A 108 -11.16 -2.74 -5.15
CA ALA A 108 -11.69 -4.05 -4.79
C ALA A 108 -12.97 -3.93 -3.98
N LEU A 109 -13.95 -4.80 -4.23
CA LEU A 109 -15.23 -4.84 -3.51
C LEU A 109 -15.09 -5.45 -2.11
N GLY A 110 -16.07 -5.18 -1.24
CA GLY A 110 -16.14 -5.74 0.12
C GLY A 110 -15.35 -4.93 1.14
N ASN A 111 -15.00 -5.55 2.27
CA ASN A 111 -14.23 -4.88 3.32
C ASN A 111 -12.77 -4.79 2.91
N GLN A 112 -12.28 -3.57 2.73
CA GLN A 112 -10.93 -3.27 2.31
C GLN A 112 -10.23 -2.44 3.39
N THR A 113 -8.95 -2.72 3.64
CA THR A 113 -8.14 -1.99 4.62
C THR A 113 -6.99 -1.31 3.91
N LEU A 114 -6.98 0.02 3.93
CA LEU A 114 -5.83 0.81 3.54
C LEU A 114 -4.76 0.62 4.65
N PRO A 115 -3.58 0.09 4.31
CA PRO A 115 -2.56 -0.14 5.31
C PRO A 115 -2.05 1.18 5.91
N PRO A 116 -1.38 1.11 7.08
CA PRO A 116 -0.71 2.25 7.69
C PRO A 116 0.21 2.97 6.70
N LEU A 117 0.12 4.30 6.65
CA LEU A 117 0.95 5.14 5.79
C LEU A 117 2.13 5.68 6.59
N ARG A 118 3.35 5.50 6.07
CA ARG A 118 4.58 5.94 6.73
C ARG A 118 4.96 7.35 6.26
N TRP A 119 5.22 8.24 7.21
CA TRP A 119 5.62 9.63 6.96
C TRP A 119 7.04 9.85 7.45
N ALA A 120 7.91 10.25 6.54
CA ALA A 120 9.33 10.43 6.83
C ALA A 120 9.55 11.76 7.57
N LEU A 121 10.28 11.68 8.69
CA LEU A 121 10.81 12.82 9.40
C LEU A 121 12.32 12.92 9.16
N ARG A 122 12.82 14.15 9.11
CA ARG A 122 14.25 14.43 9.16
C ARG A 122 14.60 14.86 10.58
N ALA A 123 15.51 14.13 11.22
CA ALA A 123 16.11 14.51 12.48
C ALA A 123 17.47 15.21 12.24
N PRO A 124 17.89 16.14 13.11
CA PRO A 124 19.15 16.86 12.94
C PRO A 124 20.42 16.00 13.17
N GLN A 125 20.34 14.89 13.90
CA GLN A 125 21.53 14.09 14.30
C GLN A 125 21.34 12.56 14.31
N ALA A 126 20.25 12.03 13.77
CA ALA A 126 19.93 10.59 13.87
C ALA A 126 19.37 9.99 12.57
N ALA A 127 19.28 8.65 12.54
CA ALA A 127 18.59 7.90 11.50
C ALA A 127 17.17 8.44 11.30
N ALA A 128 16.72 8.57 10.04
CA ALA A 128 15.46 9.20 9.67
C ALA A 128 14.26 8.56 10.41
N PRO A 129 13.70 9.22 11.43
CA PRO A 129 12.54 8.68 12.12
C PRO A 129 11.31 8.76 11.21
N ALA A 130 10.28 8.01 11.55
CA ALA A 130 9.01 8.07 10.83
C ALA A 130 7.84 8.10 11.79
N VAL A 131 6.74 8.67 11.34
CA VAL A 131 5.43 8.58 11.98
C VAL A 131 4.53 7.76 11.08
N THR A 132 3.77 6.85 11.66
CA THR A 132 2.92 5.94 10.90
C THR A 132 1.45 6.26 11.20
N SER A 133 0.63 6.37 10.16
CA SER A 133 -0.81 6.58 10.33
C SER A 133 -1.50 5.30 10.80
N PRO A 134 -2.66 5.39 11.48
CA PRO A 134 -3.52 4.23 11.64
C PRO A 134 -3.98 3.67 10.29
N ALA A 135 -4.25 2.36 10.23
CA ALA A 135 -4.91 1.74 9.09
C ALA A 135 -6.38 2.22 8.98
N VAL A 136 -6.92 2.26 7.77
CA VAL A 136 -8.30 2.70 7.52
C VAL A 136 -9.08 1.56 6.88
N THR A 137 -10.17 1.13 7.51
CA THR A 137 -11.04 0.09 6.95
C THR A 137 -12.32 0.70 6.41
N VAL A 138 -12.67 0.31 5.18
CA VAL A 138 -13.83 0.83 4.46
C VAL A 138 -14.57 -0.32 3.77
N THR A 139 -15.89 -0.19 3.64
CA THR A 139 -16.70 -1.13 2.85
C THR A 139 -16.88 -0.60 1.44
N VAL A 140 -16.36 -1.31 0.44
CA VAL A 140 -16.48 -0.92 -0.97
C VAL A 140 -17.65 -1.67 -1.60
N THR A 141 -18.62 -0.91 -2.10
CA THR A 141 -19.87 -1.42 -2.66
C THR A 141 -19.92 -1.23 -4.17
N PRO A 142 -20.60 -2.14 -4.91
CA PRO A 142 -20.86 -1.91 -6.32
C PRO A 142 -21.82 -0.73 -6.50
N PRO A 143 -21.82 -0.07 -7.69
CA PRO A 143 -22.86 0.89 -8.01
C PRO A 143 -24.24 0.23 -7.93
N ALA A 144 -25.26 1.00 -7.53
CA ALA A 144 -26.63 0.51 -7.58
C ALA A 144 -26.97 0.07 -9.01
N PRO A 145 -27.60 -1.11 -9.20
CA PRO A 145 -28.01 -1.54 -10.53
C PRO A 145 -28.93 -0.48 -11.12
N GLY A 146 -28.63 -0.03 -12.34
CA GLY A 146 -29.55 0.87 -13.03
C GLY A 146 -30.90 0.18 -13.23
N LEU A 147 -31.98 0.95 -13.37
CA LEU A 147 -33.33 0.42 -13.69
C LEU A 147 -33.38 -0.41 -14.98
N ARG A 148 -32.29 -0.46 -15.75
CA ARG A 148 -32.10 -1.25 -16.98
C ARG A 148 -31.10 -2.41 -16.84
N ASP A 149 -30.42 -2.54 -15.70
CA ASP A 149 -29.42 -3.60 -15.43
C ASP A 149 -30.05 -4.88 -14.88
N THR A 150 -31.32 -5.13 -15.17
CA THR A 150 -32.07 -6.33 -14.74
C THR A 150 -31.61 -7.62 -15.44
N GLY A 151 -30.39 -7.65 -16.00
CA GLY A 151 -29.76 -8.88 -16.46
C GLY A 151 -30.39 -9.51 -17.70
N ASP A 152 -31.11 -8.75 -18.54
CA ASP A 152 -31.44 -9.24 -19.86
C ASP A 152 -30.28 -8.93 -20.82
N ILE A 153 -29.33 -9.88 -20.91
CA ILE A 153 -28.19 -9.87 -21.86
C ILE A 153 -28.68 -9.68 -23.32
N ARG A 154 -29.98 -9.83 -23.58
CA ARG A 154 -30.63 -9.60 -24.87
C ARG A 154 -30.80 -8.13 -25.25
N ASP A 155 -30.57 -7.17 -24.35
CA ASP A 155 -30.74 -5.74 -24.62
C ASP A 155 -29.42 -4.99 -24.87
N ILE A 156 -28.36 -5.72 -25.25
CA ILE A 156 -27.22 -5.12 -25.95
C ILE A 156 -27.77 -4.62 -27.29
N LYS A 157 -28.09 -3.32 -27.36
CA LYS A 157 -28.32 -2.64 -28.64
C LYS A 157 -27.08 -2.88 -29.51
N GLY A 158 -27.20 -3.82 -30.43
CA GLY A 158 -26.17 -4.10 -31.43
C GLY A 158 -25.77 -2.78 -32.12
N PRO A 159 -24.49 -2.61 -32.45
CA PRO A 159 -24.04 -1.38 -33.09
C PRO A 159 -24.81 -1.20 -34.41
N TYR A 160 -25.37 0.01 -34.58
CA TYR A 160 -26.04 0.50 -35.78
C TYR A 160 -27.36 -0.17 -36.20
N SER A 161 -28.45 0.61 -36.13
CA SER A 161 -29.70 0.25 -36.80
C SER A 161 -29.51 0.35 -38.32
N PRO A 162 -29.78 -0.72 -39.11
CA PRO A 162 -29.59 -0.72 -40.56
C PRO A 162 -30.49 0.26 -41.32
N ARG A 163 -31.42 0.96 -40.64
CA ARG A 163 -32.28 1.99 -41.23
C ARG A 163 -31.53 3.18 -41.82
N LEU A 164 -30.30 3.44 -41.36
CA LEU A 164 -29.49 4.56 -41.85
C LEU A 164 -28.57 4.18 -43.03
N TRP A 165 -28.42 2.89 -43.34
CA TRP A 165 -27.58 2.43 -44.44
C TRP A 165 -28.00 2.93 -45.83
N PRO A 166 -29.30 3.01 -46.19
CA PRO A 166 -29.69 3.49 -47.52
C PRO A 166 -29.21 4.91 -47.78
N TRP A 167 -29.23 5.76 -46.74
CA TRP A 167 -28.78 7.15 -46.83
C TRP A 167 -27.26 7.25 -46.92
N VAL A 168 -26.52 6.45 -46.14
CA VAL A 168 -25.05 6.40 -46.19
C VAL A 168 -24.57 5.88 -47.56
N LEU A 169 -25.23 4.86 -48.11
CA LEU A 169 -24.91 4.32 -49.44
C LEU A 169 -25.25 5.31 -50.56
N ALA A 170 -26.38 6.02 -50.46
CA ALA A 170 -26.74 7.07 -51.43
C ALA A 170 -25.74 8.23 -51.43
N LEU A 171 -25.21 8.60 -50.26
CA LEU A 171 -24.22 9.67 -50.13
C LEU A 171 -22.85 9.26 -50.72
N LEU A 172 -22.45 8.00 -50.53
CA LEU A 172 -21.21 7.46 -51.10
C LEU A 172 -21.29 7.24 -52.61
N ALA A 173 -22.47 6.93 -53.16
CA ALA A 173 -22.67 6.79 -54.61
C ALA A 173 -22.81 8.13 -55.35
N ALA A 174 -22.97 9.24 -54.62
CA ALA A 174 -23.06 10.59 -55.16
C ALA A 174 -21.70 11.34 -55.16
N LEU A 175 -20.64 10.68 -54.68
CA LEU A 175 -19.23 11.10 -54.77
C LEU A 175 -18.57 10.42 -55.97
#